data_AF-Q7MBI1-F1
#
_entry.id   AF-Q7MBI1-F1
#
_cell.length_a   1.000
_cell.length_b   1.000
_cell.length_c   1.000
_cell.angle_alpha   90.00
_cell.angle_beta   90.00
_cell.angle_gamma   90.00
#
_symmetry.space_group_name_H-M   'P 1'
#
loop_
_entity.id
_entity.type
_entity.pdbx_description
1 polymer ?
#
loop_
_entity_poly.entity_id
_entity_poly.type
_entity_poly.pdbx_seq_one_letter_code
_entity_poly.pdbx_strand_id
1 'polypeptide(L)' 'MQSPNPTERASDPIGETKMQVNCSINHTLNQSATNEELDMLLSLMKRNYFRPNQQEVIAAFVGRQAIKNFLEEFEH' A
#
# COMPACT_ATOMS: atom_id res chain seq x y z
N MET A 1 54.91 13.95 -11.77
CA MET A 1 53.54 14.38 -12.14
C MET A 1 52.58 13.42 -11.47
N GLN A 2 52.05 13.77 -10.29
CA GLN A 2 51.06 12.95 -9.59
C GLN A 2 49.93 13.86 -9.14
N SER A 3 48.73 13.58 -9.61
CA SER A 3 47.46 14.21 -9.22
C SER A 3 46.32 13.33 -9.74
N PRO A 4 45.14 13.34 -9.10
CA PRO A 4 44.89 13.45 -7.66
C PRO A 4 43.93 12.34 -7.17
N ASN A 5 43.77 12.24 -5.86
CA ASN A 5 42.65 11.51 -5.25
C ASN A 5 41.56 12.53 -4.91
N PRO A 6 40.30 12.38 -5.37
CA PRO A 6 39.19 13.08 -4.75
C PRO A 6 38.17 12.08 -4.22
N THR A 7 38.08 12.06 -2.89
CA THR A 7 36.82 12.13 -2.14
C THR A 7 35.73 11.10 -2.46
N GLU A 8 35.51 10.23 -1.46
CA GLU A 8 34.21 9.71 -1.03
C GLU A 8 33.01 10.20 -1.86
N ARG A 9 32.51 9.35 -2.74
CA ARG A 9 31.09 9.34 -3.07
C ARG A 9 30.56 7.97 -2.69
N ALA A 10 30.33 7.80 -1.40
CA ALA A 10 29.34 6.85 -0.92
C ALA A 10 28.03 7.25 -1.58
N SER A 11 27.61 6.48 -2.58
CA SER A 11 26.29 6.61 -3.18
C SER A 11 25.26 6.38 -2.08
N ASP A 12 24.55 7.44 -1.67
CA ASP A 12 23.45 7.34 -0.73
C ASP A 12 22.43 6.30 -1.23
N PRO A 13 22.16 5.20 -0.50
CA PRO A 13 21.20 4.17 -0.93
C PRO A 13 19.74 4.57 -0.68
N ILE A 14 19.47 5.85 -0.38
CA ILE A 14 18.18 6.32 0.13
C ILE A 14 17.18 6.60 -1.02
N GLY A 15 17.63 6.64 -2.28
CA GLY A 15 16.78 6.84 -3.46
C GLY A 15 16.01 5.58 -3.90
N GLU A 16 16.61 4.40 -3.77
CA GLU A 16 16.03 3.13 -4.27
C GLU A 16 14.96 2.55 -3.34
N THR A 17 15.11 2.74 -2.03
CA THR A 17 14.15 2.27 -1.02
C THR A 17 12.80 2.99 -1.10
N LYS A 18 12.77 4.28 -1.50
CA LYS A 18 11.49 5.01 -1.68
C LYS A 18 10.70 4.51 -2.89
N MET A 19 11.35 4.24 -4.02
CA MET A 19 10.64 3.71 -5.20
C MET A 19 10.15 2.28 -4.97
N GLN A 20 10.97 1.42 -4.36
CA GLN A 20 10.62 0.02 -4.19
C GLN A 20 9.46 -0.18 -3.17
N VAL A 21 9.42 0.61 -2.11
CA VAL A 21 8.31 0.60 -1.13
C VAL A 21 7.03 1.14 -1.76
N ASN A 22 7.09 2.21 -2.56
CA ASN A 22 5.92 2.72 -3.29
C ASN A 22 5.39 1.72 -4.33
N CYS A 23 6.26 1.02 -5.05
CA CYS A 23 5.84 -0.01 -6.01
C CYS A 23 5.21 -1.22 -5.34
N SER A 24 5.75 -1.68 -4.21
CA SER A 24 5.19 -2.80 -3.44
C SER A 24 3.83 -2.45 -2.84
N ILE A 25 3.68 -1.25 -2.28
CA ILE A 25 2.40 -0.75 -1.75
C ILE A 25 1.38 -0.58 -2.88
N ASN A 26 1.77 0.04 -4.01
CA ASN A 26 0.87 0.16 -5.16
C ASN A 26 0.45 -1.20 -5.72
N HIS A 27 1.33 -2.20 -5.69
CA HIS A 27 1.00 -3.56 -6.12
C HIS A 27 -0.04 -4.22 -5.20
N THR A 28 0.11 -4.10 -3.87
CA THR A 28 -0.88 -4.63 -2.91
C THR A 28 -2.19 -3.83 -2.91
N LEU A 29 -2.15 -2.53 -3.19
CA LEU A 29 -3.35 -1.68 -3.32
C LEU A 29 -4.08 -1.84 -4.66
N ASN A 30 -3.37 -2.27 -5.72
CA ASN A 30 -3.96 -2.55 -7.03
C ASN A 30 -4.56 -3.96 -7.15
N GLN A 31 -4.28 -4.87 -6.22
CA GLN A 31 -5.05 -6.11 -6.14
C GLN A 31 -6.50 -5.75 -5.83
N SER A 32 -7.40 -6.06 -6.77
CA SER A 32 -8.83 -5.94 -6.57
C SER A 32 -9.22 -6.91 -5.45
N ALA A 33 -9.97 -6.40 -4.48
CA ALA A 33 -10.60 -7.21 -3.45
C ALA A 33 -12.08 -7.32 -3.81
N THR A 34 -12.65 -8.53 -3.82
CA THR A 34 -14.07 -8.70 -4.14
C THR A 34 -14.95 -8.14 -3.03
N ASN A 35 -16.22 -7.84 -3.33
CA ASN A 35 -17.16 -7.37 -2.32
C ASN A 35 -17.31 -8.40 -1.17
N GLU A 36 -17.23 -9.71 -1.44
CA GLU A 36 -17.26 -10.73 -0.37
C GLU A 36 -16.03 -10.66 0.56
N GLU A 37 -14.84 -10.42 0.01
CA GLU A 37 -13.62 -10.29 0.80
C GLU A 37 -13.66 -9.05 1.70
N LEU A 38 -14.21 -7.94 1.18
CA LEU A 38 -14.43 -6.71 1.94
C LEU A 38 -15.43 -6.91 3.08
N ASP A 39 -16.53 -7.63 2.84
CA ASP A 39 -17.52 -7.97 3.88
C ASP A 39 -16.93 -8.87 4.97
N MET A 40 -16.03 -9.79 4.60
CA MET A 40 -15.29 -10.60 5.57
C MET A 40 -14.38 -9.73 6.45
N LEU A 41 -13.65 -8.78 5.86
CA LEU A 41 -12.81 -7.81 6.59
C LEU A 41 -13.63 -6.97 7.58
N LEU A 42 -14.79 -6.46 7.17
CA LEU A 42 -15.72 -5.75 8.05
C LEU A 42 -16.24 -6.63 9.18
N SER A 43 -16.53 -7.90 8.90
CA SER A 43 -16.97 -8.86 9.92
C SER A 43 -15.88 -9.13 10.96
N LEU A 44 -14.61 -9.22 10.54
CA LEU A 44 -13.46 -9.35 11.45
C LEU A 44 -13.25 -8.08 12.28
N MET A 45 -13.46 -6.89 11.70
CA MET A 45 -13.45 -5.63 12.45
C MET A 45 -14.53 -5.58 13.54
N LYS A 46 -15.77 -5.95 13.22
CA LYS A 46 -16.88 -6.02 14.19
C LYS A 46 -16.62 -6.99 15.34
N ARG A 47 -15.83 -8.05 15.08
CA ARG A 47 -15.39 -9.02 16.10
C ARG A 47 -14.17 -8.55 16.92
N ASN A 48 -13.72 -7.30 16.74
CA ASN A 48 -12.55 -6.71 17.40
C ASN A 48 -11.26 -7.51 17.20
N TYR A 49 -11.11 -8.16 16.03
CA TYR A 49 -9.91 -8.94 15.71
C TYR A 49 -8.67 -8.05 15.50
N PHE A 50 -8.89 -6.78 15.19
CA PHE A 50 -7.86 -5.78 14.92
C PHE A 50 -7.75 -4.78 16.06
N ARG A 51 -6.53 -4.29 16.30
CA ARG A 51 -6.28 -3.19 17.25
C ARG A 51 -6.93 -1.90 16.75
N PRO A 52 -7.27 -0.94 17.64
CA PRO A 52 -7.92 0.31 17.24
C PRO A 52 -7.18 1.06 16.11
N ASN A 53 -5.85 1.14 16.17
CA ASN A 53 -5.04 1.79 15.15
C ASN A 53 -5.00 1.05 13.80
N GLN A 54 -5.33 -0.25 13.77
CA GLN A 54 -5.46 -1.02 12.55
C GLN A 54 -6.85 -0.90 11.94
N GLN A 55 -7.88 -0.70 12.78
CA GLN A 55 -9.26 -0.56 12.34
C GLN A 55 -9.45 0.64 11.41
N GLU A 56 -8.80 1.77 11.70
CA GLU A 56 -8.86 2.95 10.83
C GLU A 56 -8.26 2.68 9.43
N VAL A 57 -7.11 2.00 9.39
CA VAL A 57 -6.43 1.66 8.13
C VAL A 57 -7.27 0.69 7.30
N ILE A 58 -7.89 -0.30 7.96
CA ILE A 58 -8.76 -1.28 7.30
C ILE A 58 -10.05 -0.62 6.82
N ALA A 59 -10.69 0.23 7.63
CA ALA A 59 -11.88 0.98 7.22
C ALA A 59 -11.61 1.82 5.96
N ALA A 60 -10.48 2.53 5.93
CA ALA A 60 -10.07 3.32 4.78
C ALA A 60 -9.78 2.44 3.55
N PHE A 61 -9.19 1.26 3.74
CA PHE A 61 -8.97 0.29 2.67
C PHE A 61 -10.29 -0.22 2.10
N VAL A 62 -11.21 -0.69 2.95
CA VAL A 62 -12.52 -1.20 2.53
C VAL A 62 -13.31 -0.13 1.79
N GLY A 63 -13.34 1.11 2.30
CA GLY A 63 -14.04 2.21 1.64
C GLY A 63 -13.50 2.50 0.23
N ARG A 64 -12.17 2.50 0.04
CA ARG A 64 -11.57 2.70 -1.28
C ARG A 64 -11.90 1.56 -2.25
N GLN A 65 -11.83 0.31 -1.81
CA GLN A 65 -12.11 -0.84 -2.67
C GLN A 65 -13.59 -0.98 -3.02
N ALA A 66 -14.50 -0.70 -2.08
CA ALA A 66 -15.93 -0.73 -2.35
C ALA A 66 -16.34 0.30 -3.42
N ILE A 67 -15.76 1.51 -3.38
CA ILE A 67 -15.97 2.52 -4.42
C ILE A 67 -15.41 2.04 -5.76
N LYS A 68 -14.21 1.47 -5.76
CA LYS A 68 -13.58 0.94 -6.98
C LYS A 68 -14.44 -0.16 -7.62
N ASN A 69 -14.88 -1.14 -6.83
CA ASN A 69 -15.75 -2.22 -7.30
C ASN A 69 -17.07 -1.68 -7.86
N PHE A 70 -17.70 -0.72 -7.17
CA PHE A 70 -18.94 -0.09 -7.66
C PHE A 70 -18.74 0.60 -9.01
N LEU A 71 -17.63 1.31 -9.21
CA LEU A 71 -17.33 1.98 -10.48
C LEU A 71 -17.02 0.97 -11.59
N GLU A 72 -16.27 -0.09 -11.30
CA GLU A 72 -15.98 -1.16 -12.26
C GLU A 72 -17.25 -1.93 -12.67
N GLU A 73 -18.20 -2.14 -11.75
CA GLU A 73 -19.52 -2.72 -12.04
C GLU A 73 -20.40 -1.78 -12.88
N PHE A 74 -20.20 -0.46 -12.79
CA PHE A 74 -20.99 0.54 -13.52
C PHE A 74 -20.50 0.79 -14.95
N GLU A 75 -19.22 0.54 -15.22
CA GLU A 75 -18.61 0.65 -16.55
C GLU A 75 -18.89 -0.56 -17.46
N HIS A 76 -19.52 -1.62 -16.93
CA HIS A 76 -19.83 -2.88 -17.61
C HIS A 76 -21.31 -3.06 -17.96
#